data_AF-A0A511JDK6-F1
#
_entry.id   AF-A0A511JDK6-F1
#
_cell.length_a   1.000
_cell.length_b   1.000
_cell.length_c   1.000
_cell.angle_alpha   90.00
_cell.angle_beta   90.00
_cell.angle_gamma   90.00
#
_symmetry.space_group_name_H-M   'P 1'
#
loop_
_entity.id
_entity.type
_entity.pdbx_description
1 polymer ?
#
loop_
_entity_poly.entity_id
_entity_poly.type
_entity_poly.pdbx_seq_one_letter_code
_entity_poly.pdbx_strand_id
1 'polypeptide(L)'
;MPVKGIERAEGDLSRGDVRKARDRLKGLLSSYPHDLEVRRLLAEAYRRDRQFPEAGRWGYLVGPDASDRERDAFERHCAFGHSTRITEARLRALLRCDYLGAIADEVGRDVLRDLPNKRGPERIDGPVRAAIRRVAALRARLAYR
;
A
#
# COMPACT_ATOMS: atom_id res chain seq x y z
N MET A 1 -7.00 2.47 25.54
CA MET A 1 -5.55 2.37 25.25
C MET A 1 -5.29 1.09 24.48
N PRO A 2 -4.84 1.15 23.21
CA PRO A 2 -4.61 -0.03 22.35
C PRO A 2 -3.47 -0.95 22.84
N VAL A 3 -2.64 -0.47 23.77
CA VAL A 3 -1.47 -1.15 24.35
C VAL A 3 -1.76 -2.61 24.74
N LYS A 4 -2.84 -2.87 25.50
CA LYS A 4 -3.22 -4.24 25.90
C LYS A 4 -3.54 -5.17 24.72
N GLY A 5 -4.04 -4.60 23.61
CA GLY A 5 -4.33 -5.36 22.40
C GLY A 5 -3.07 -5.71 21.62
N ILE A 6 -2.13 -4.76 21.53
CA ILE A 6 -0.83 -4.93 20.89
C ILE A 6 -0.01 -5.99 21.64
N GLU A 7 0.12 -5.86 22.97
CA GLU A 7 0.85 -6.83 23.81
C GLU A 7 0.33 -8.26 23.63
N ARG A 8 -0.99 -8.43 23.51
CA ARG A 8 -1.61 -9.74 23.26
C ARG A 8 -1.25 -10.29 21.89
N ALA A 9 -1.28 -9.45 20.85
CA ALA A 9 -0.92 -9.84 19.50
C ALA A 9 0.58 -10.19 19.39
N GLU A 10 1.46 -9.41 20.02
CA GLU A 10 2.88 -9.73 20.12
C GLU A 10 3.12 -11.06 20.85
N GLY A 11 2.40 -11.29 21.95
CA GLY A 11 2.43 -12.57 22.65
C GLY A 11 1.95 -13.76 21.82
N ASP A 12 1.00 -13.56 20.90
CA ASP A 12 0.62 -14.60 19.94
C ASP A 12 1.71 -14.83 18.88
N LEU A 13 2.31 -13.75 18.37
CA LEU A 13 3.41 -13.84 17.41
C LEU A 13 4.61 -14.57 18.02
N SER A 14 4.97 -14.30 19.28
CA SER A 14 6.08 -14.99 19.94
C SER A 14 5.81 -16.48 20.14
N ARG A 15 4.55 -16.88 20.31
CA ARG A 15 4.11 -18.30 20.35
C ARG A 15 3.97 -18.95 18.97
N GLY A 16 4.08 -18.19 17.89
CA GLY A 16 3.85 -18.69 16.52
C GLY A 16 2.37 -18.75 16.11
N ASP A 17 1.46 -18.22 16.92
CA ASP A 17 0.01 -18.17 16.65
C ASP A 17 -0.35 -17.05 15.65
N VAL A 18 0.28 -17.06 14.46
CA VAL A 18 0.22 -15.97 13.47
C VAL A 18 -1.21 -15.64 13.03
N ARG A 19 -2.08 -16.64 12.85
CA ARG A 19 -3.50 -16.42 12.53
C ARG A 19 -4.21 -15.58 13.60
N LYS A 20 -4.00 -15.94 14.86
CA LYS A 20 -4.64 -15.31 16.01
C LYS A 20 -4.15 -13.87 16.21
N ALA A 21 -2.85 -13.64 16.02
CA ALA A 21 -2.27 -12.31 16.00
C ALA A 21 -2.93 -11.43 14.92
N ARG A 22 -3.06 -11.94 13.68
CA ARG A 22 -3.70 -11.20 12.57
C ARG A 22 -5.14 -10.83 12.86
N ASP A 23 -5.93 -11.74 13.42
CA ASP A 23 -7.34 -11.46 13.72
C ASP A 23 -7.48 -10.33 14.75
N ARG A 24 -6.64 -10.35 15.80
CA ARG A 24 -6.58 -9.27 16.80
C ARG A 24 -6.13 -7.94 16.20
N LEU A 25 -5.05 -7.96 15.42
CA LEU A 25 -4.50 -6.77 14.76
C LEU A 25 -5.50 -6.16 13.77
N LYS A 26 -6.27 -6.96 13.03
CA LYS A 26 -7.36 -6.47 12.16
C LYS A 26 -8.49 -5.80 12.95
N GLY A 27 -8.81 -6.34 14.13
CA GLY A 27 -9.74 -5.70 15.06
C GLY A 27 -9.22 -4.33 15.52
N LEU A 28 -7.96 -4.27 15.96
CA LEU A 28 -7.31 -3.01 16.38
C LEU A 28 -7.25 -1.99 15.23
N LEU A 29 -6.86 -2.42 14.04
CA LEU A 29 -6.78 -1.55 12.85
C LEU A 29 -8.13 -0.93 12.50
N SER A 30 -9.23 -1.62 12.76
CA SER A 30 -10.58 -1.09 12.51
C SER A 30 -10.93 0.06 13.47
N SER A 31 -10.42 0.03 14.70
CA SER A 31 -10.61 1.11 15.69
C SER A 31 -9.53 2.19 15.61
N TYR A 32 -8.32 1.82 15.18
CA TYR A 32 -7.13 2.67 15.15
C TYR A 32 -6.45 2.57 13.77
N PRO A 33 -7.09 3.09 12.72
CA PRO A 33 -6.58 2.94 11.35
C PRO A 33 -5.24 3.67 11.14
N HIS A 34 -4.86 4.63 11.98
CA HIS A 34 -3.65 5.43 11.81
C HIS A 34 -2.48 4.92 12.67
N ASP A 35 -2.70 3.89 13.48
CA ASP A 35 -1.67 3.35 14.37
C ASP A 35 -0.60 2.60 13.55
N LEU A 36 0.60 3.17 13.52
CA LEU A 36 1.74 2.64 12.77
C LEU A 36 2.23 1.30 13.35
N GLU A 37 2.15 1.14 14.65
CA GLU A 37 2.63 -0.07 15.32
C GLU A 37 1.73 -1.27 15.01
N VAL A 38 0.40 -1.05 15.02
CA VAL A 38 -0.57 -2.07 14.58
C VAL A 38 -0.31 -2.48 13.13
N ARG A 39 -0.02 -1.52 12.24
CA ARG A 39 0.27 -1.78 10.83
C ARG A 39 1.58 -2.54 10.64
N ARG A 40 2.63 -2.17 11.36
CA ARG A 40 3.94 -2.84 11.34
C ARG A 40 3.83 -4.29 11.82
N LEU A 41 3.16 -4.52 12.94
CA LEU A 41 2.94 -5.87 13.46
C LEU A 41 2.06 -6.71 12.52
N LEU A 42 1.07 -6.11 11.87
CA LEU A 42 0.24 -6.81 10.89
C LEU A 42 1.05 -7.20 9.66
N ALA A 43 1.93 -6.32 9.16
CA ALA A 43 2.87 -6.63 8.09
C ALA A 43 3.77 -7.82 8.47
N GLU A 44 4.40 -7.77 9.63
CA GLU A 44 5.25 -8.85 10.17
C GLU A 44 4.49 -10.18 10.27
N ALA A 45 3.25 -10.16 10.77
CA ALA A 45 2.42 -11.36 10.85
C ALA A 45 2.19 -11.97 9.44
N TYR A 46 1.95 -11.16 8.42
CA TYR A 46 1.81 -11.66 7.04
C TYR A 46 3.14 -12.12 6.43
N ARG A 47 4.28 -11.53 6.80
CA ARG A 47 5.61 -12.00 6.37
C ARG A 47 5.90 -13.42 6.85
N ARG A 48 5.54 -13.73 8.10
CA ARG A 48 5.73 -15.07 8.68
C ARG A 48 4.97 -16.16 7.90
N ASP A 49 3.81 -15.81 7.35
CA ASP A 49 3.03 -16.69 6.47
C ASP A 49 3.37 -16.55 4.98
N ARG A 50 4.45 -15.83 4.64
CA ARG A 50 4.92 -15.56 3.26
C ARG A 50 3.88 -14.88 2.36
N GLN A 51 2.93 -14.16 2.95
CA GLN A 51 1.92 -13.39 2.23
C GLN A 51 2.44 -11.99 1.92
N PHE A 52 3.48 -11.92 1.09
CA PHE A 52 4.21 -10.69 0.79
C PHE A 52 3.35 -9.53 0.24
N PRO A 53 2.29 -9.75 -0.58
CA PRO A 53 1.41 -8.66 -0.98
C PRO A 53 0.67 -8.00 0.19
N GLU A 54 0.25 -8.80 1.18
CA GLU A 54 -0.38 -8.26 2.38
C GLU A 54 0.65 -7.64 3.33
N ALA A 55 1.85 -8.20 3.44
CA ALA A 55 2.93 -7.55 4.18
C ALA A 55 3.26 -6.16 3.60
N GLY A 56 3.40 -6.09 2.27
CA GLY A 56 3.65 -4.84 1.54
C GLY A 56 2.51 -3.84 1.66
N ARG A 57 1.25 -4.31 1.69
CA ARG A 57 0.07 -3.46 1.92
C ARG A 57 0.21 -2.68 3.22
N TRP A 58 0.50 -3.35 4.33
CA TRP A 58 0.46 -2.71 5.65
C TRP A 58 1.66 -1.81 5.92
N GLY A 59 2.82 -2.08 5.29
CA GLY A 59 4.00 -1.19 5.33
C GLY A 59 4.15 -0.25 4.11
N TYR A 60 3.17 -0.18 3.20
CA TYR A 60 3.35 0.44 1.88
C TYR A 60 3.86 1.88 1.93
N LEU A 61 3.31 2.69 2.84
CA LEU A 61 3.62 4.11 3.01
C LEU A 61 4.67 4.39 4.09
N VAL A 62 5.25 3.36 4.70
CA VAL A 62 6.31 3.51 5.70
C VAL A 62 7.57 2.83 5.15
N GLY A 63 8.54 3.66 4.78
CA GLY A 63 9.88 3.31 4.30
C GLY A 63 10.44 2.02 4.90
N PRO A 64 10.70 1.99 6.22
CA PRO A 64 11.33 0.85 6.89
C PRO A 64 10.44 -0.39 7.09
N ASP A 65 9.11 -0.27 6.97
CA ASP A 65 8.19 -1.37 7.34
C ASP A 65 7.83 -2.30 6.18
N ALA A 66 8.13 -1.91 4.95
CA ALA A 66 8.00 -2.75 3.75
C ALA A 66 9.24 -2.63 2.85
N SER A 67 9.77 -3.79 2.43
CA SER A 67 10.79 -3.86 1.39
C SER A 67 10.22 -3.53 0.02
N ASP A 68 11.08 -3.14 -0.92
CA ASP A 68 10.66 -2.86 -2.31
C ASP A 68 9.96 -4.05 -2.97
N ARG A 69 10.41 -5.28 -2.66
CA ARG A 69 9.77 -6.52 -3.17
C ARG A 69 8.34 -6.69 -2.66
N GLU A 70 8.09 -6.34 -1.40
CA GLU A 70 6.75 -6.42 -0.80
C GLU A 70 5.83 -5.34 -1.37
N ARG A 71 6.35 -4.11 -1.55
CA ARG A 71 5.61 -3.03 -2.23
C ARG A 71 5.24 -3.42 -3.65
N ASP A 72 6.19 -3.94 -4.41
CA ASP A 72 5.95 -4.44 -5.77
C ASP A 72 4.92 -5.58 -5.79
N ALA A 73 5.02 -6.51 -4.85
CA ALA A 73 4.07 -7.62 -4.74
C ALA A 73 2.66 -7.12 -4.40
N PHE A 74 2.53 -6.14 -3.51
CA PHE A 74 1.27 -5.47 -3.19
C PHE A 74 0.69 -4.74 -4.42
N GLU A 75 1.51 -3.98 -5.14
CA GLU A 75 1.10 -3.24 -6.33
C GLU A 75 0.61 -4.18 -7.44
N ARG A 76 1.37 -5.24 -7.74
CA ARG A 76 0.95 -6.29 -8.69
C ARG A 76 -0.36 -6.94 -8.25
N HIS A 77 -0.46 -7.33 -6.98
CA HIS A 77 -1.67 -7.96 -6.44
C HIS A 77 -2.91 -7.05 -6.51
N CYS A 78 -2.75 -5.74 -6.26
CA CYS A 78 -3.87 -4.80 -6.29
C CYS A 78 -4.23 -4.31 -7.70
N ALA A 79 -3.42 -4.64 -8.71
CA ALA A 79 -3.60 -4.24 -10.10
C ALA A 79 -4.48 -5.20 -10.93
N PHE A 80 -5.43 -5.95 -10.31
CA PHE A 80 -6.34 -6.80 -11.07
C PHE A 80 -7.14 -6.02 -12.14
N GLY A 81 -6.90 -6.35 -13.41
CA GLY A 81 -7.80 -6.10 -14.53
C GLY A 81 -7.31 -5.06 -15.56
N HIS A 82 -7.88 -3.85 -15.48
CA HIS A 82 -7.91 -2.89 -16.61
C HIS A 82 -7.58 -1.44 -16.19
N SER A 83 -7.44 -1.18 -14.88
CA SER A 83 -7.13 0.16 -14.39
C SER A 83 -5.65 0.46 -14.58
N THR A 84 -5.37 1.51 -15.34
CA THR A 84 -3.99 1.90 -15.69
C THR A 84 -3.28 2.69 -14.59
N ARG A 85 -3.97 3.00 -13.49
CA ARG A 85 -3.48 3.92 -12.44
C ARG A 85 -3.86 3.44 -11.04
N ILE A 86 -2.94 3.69 -10.11
CA ILE A 86 -3.16 3.57 -8.67
C ILE A 86 -3.62 4.96 -8.19
N THR A 87 -4.90 5.11 -7.87
CA THR A 87 -5.42 6.38 -7.36
C THR A 87 -5.32 6.44 -5.84
N GLU A 88 -5.23 7.65 -5.31
CA GLU A 88 -5.21 7.86 -3.85
C GLU A 88 -6.48 7.32 -3.17
N ALA A 89 -7.66 7.54 -3.77
CA ALA A 89 -8.92 6.99 -3.26
C ALA A 89 -8.91 5.47 -3.19
N ARG A 90 -8.31 4.80 -4.17
CA ARG A 90 -8.15 3.33 -4.15
C ARG A 90 -7.18 2.92 -3.04
N LEU A 91 -6.07 3.64 -2.85
CA LEU A 91 -5.15 3.37 -1.75
C LEU A 91 -5.78 3.59 -0.38
N ARG A 92 -6.63 4.59 -0.19
CA ARG A 92 -7.39 4.74 1.06
C ARG A 92 -8.24 3.52 1.37
N ALA A 93 -8.97 3.01 0.37
CA ALA A 93 -9.78 1.80 0.51
C ALA A 93 -8.92 0.54 0.78
N LEU A 94 -7.81 0.38 0.07
CA LEU A 94 -6.90 -0.76 0.26
C LEU A 94 -6.20 -0.68 1.62
N LEU A 95 -5.69 0.48 2.02
CA LEU A 95 -4.97 0.66 3.28
C LEU A 95 -5.90 0.81 4.48
N ARG A 96 -7.22 0.86 4.27
CA ARG A 96 -8.25 1.08 5.30
C ARG A 96 -7.94 2.31 6.16
N CYS A 97 -7.62 3.41 5.49
CA CYS A 97 -7.28 4.67 6.15
C CYS A 97 -7.70 5.82 5.26
N ASP A 98 -8.50 6.73 5.81
CA ASP A 98 -9.02 7.87 5.08
C ASP A 98 -7.94 8.94 4.85
N TYR A 99 -7.02 9.09 5.81
CA TYR A 99 -5.94 10.06 5.74
C TYR A 99 -4.56 9.39 5.65
N LEU A 100 -4.14 9.10 4.41
CA LEU A 100 -2.86 8.44 4.12
C LEU A 100 -1.64 9.22 4.65
N GLY A 101 -1.73 10.54 4.75
CA GLY A 101 -0.67 11.38 5.31
C GLY A 101 -0.36 11.11 6.79
N ALA A 102 -1.30 10.56 7.56
CA ALA A 102 -1.05 10.19 8.97
C ALA A 102 -0.21 8.92 9.11
N ILE A 103 -0.18 8.08 8.07
CA ILE A 103 0.57 6.81 8.08
C ILE A 103 1.78 6.84 7.14
N ALA A 104 2.02 7.95 6.45
CA ALA A 104 3.08 8.08 5.48
C ALA A 104 4.31 8.75 6.11
N ASP A 105 5.46 8.11 6.00
CA ASP A 105 6.74 8.75 6.30
C ASP A 105 7.22 9.62 5.12
N GLU A 106 8.47 10.06 5.11
CA GLU A 106 9.02 10.85 4.00
C GLU A 106 8.93 10.11 2.66
N VAL A 107 9.36 8.83 2.63
CA VAL A 107 9.30 7.98 1.44
C VAL A 107 7.85 7.76 1.00
N GLY A 108 6.96 7.45 1.94
CA GLY A 108 5.53 7.28 1.67
C GLY A 108 4.90 8.55 1.09
N ARG A 109 5.28 9.73 1.59
CA ARG A 109 4.78 11.02 1.06
C ARG A 109 5.25 11.27 -0.36
N ASP A 110 6.48 10.88 -0.71
CA ASP A 110 6.95 10.95 -2.09
C ASP A 110 6.19 9.98 -3.00
N VAL A 111 5.89 8.77 -2.52
CA VAL A 111 5.00 7.83 -3.24
C VAL A 111 3.63 8.44 -3.46
N LEU A 112 3.03 9.06 -2.44
CA LEU A 112 1.74 9.75 -2.55
C LEU A 112 1.78 10.89 -3.58
N ARG A 113 2.87 11.67 -3.60
CA ARG A 113 3.08 12.77 -4.55
C ARG A 113 3.19 12.25 -6.00
N ASP A 114 3.80 11.08 -6.20
CA ASP A 114 3.96 10.48 -7.53
C ASP A 114 2.75 9.65 -8.00
N LEU A 115 1.76 9.37 -7.13
CA LEU A 115 0.57 8.57 -7.50
C LEU A 115 -0.13 8.98 -8.81
N PRO A 116 -0.31 10.28 -9.14
CA PRO A 116 -0.94 10.67 -10.40
C PRO A 116 -0.19 10.17 -11.64
N ASN A 117 1.13 9.99 -11.52
CA ASN A 117 2.01 9.50 -12.58
C ASN A 117 2.21 7.99 -12.52
N LYS A 118 2.08 7.39 -11.32
CA LYS A 118 2.28 5.97 -11.08
C LYS A 118 1.28 5.11 -11.84
N ARG A 119 1.80 4.21 -12.68
CA ARG A 119 1.02 3.28 -13.51
C ARG A 119 1.21 1.85 -13.03
N GLY A 120 0.28 0.96 -13.38
CA GLY A 120 0.37 -0.44 -13.01
C GLY A 120 1.70 -1.08 -13.46
N PRO A 121 2.38 -1.85 -12.60
CA PRO A 121 3.72 -2.37 -12.87
C PRO A 121 3.76 -3.35 -14.05
N GLU A 122 2.68 -4.06 -14.34
CA GLU A 122 2.58 -5.03 -15.44
C GLU A 122 2.17 -4.40 -16.78
N ARG A 123 2.08 -3.06 -16.83
CA ARG A 123 1.62 -2.37 -18.04
C ARG A 123 2.72 -2.35 -19.11
N ILE A 124 2.62 -3.25 -20.08
CA ILE A 124 3.40 -3.20 -21.31
C ILE A 124 2.89 -2.03 -22.17
N ASP A 125 3.58 -0.90 -22.14
CA ASP A 125 3.30 0.21 -23.04
C ASP A 125 3.82 -0.10 -24.45
N GLY A 126 2.97 -0.69 -25.28
CA GLY A 126 3.28 -0.86 -26.70
C GLY A 126 3.60 0.48 -27.39
N PRO A 127 4.53 0.50 -28.37
CA PRO A 127 5.10 1.74 -28.95
C PRO A 127 4.03 2.66 -29.56
N VAL A 128 2.98 2.10 -30.13
CA VAL A 128 1.87 2.84 -30.76
C VAL A 128 1.10 3.70 -29.74
N ARG A 129 0.83 3.17 -28.54
CA ARG A 129 0.13 3.92 -27.48
C ARG A 129 1.03 4.93 -26.78
N ALA A 130 2.36 4.78 -26.85
CA ALA A 130 3.31 5.81 -26.42
C ALA A 130 3.32 7.01 -27.40
N ALA A 131 3.28 6.74 -28.72
CA ALA A 131 3.21 7.77 -29.75
C ALA A 131 1.90 8.57 -29.69
N ILE A 132 0.75 7.90 -29.58
CA ILE A 132 -0.56 8.55 -29.44
C ILE A 132 -0.60 9.48 -28.22
N ARG A 133 0.09 9.12 -27.13
CA ARG A 133 0.20 9.98 -25.93
C ARG A 133 1.07 11.21 -26.13
N ARG A 134 2.20 11.10 -26.86
CA ARG A 134 3.01 12.28 -27.20
C ARG A 134 2.16 13.27 -28.01
N VAL A 135 1.38 12.77 -28.96
CA VAL A 135 0.47 13.58 -29.77
C VAL A 135 -0.64 14.20 -28.93
N ALA A 136 -1.26 13.46 -28.00
CA ALA A 136 -2.32 13.97 -27.13
C ALA A 136 -1.80 15.03 -26.13
N ALA A 137 -0.61 14.83 -25.54
CA ALA A 137 0.02 15.80 -24.66
C ALA A 137 0.45 17.09 -25.40
N LEU A 138 0.92 16.95 -26.65
CA LEU A 138 1.21 18.09 -27.53
C LEU A 138 -0.06 18.87 -27.87
N ARG A 139 -1.16 18.18 -28.19
CA ARG A 139 -2.45 18.82 -28.47
C ARG A 139 -3.01 19.56 -27.26
N ALA A 140 -2.93 18.97 -26.07
CA ALA A 140 -3.37 19.64 -24.84
C ALA A 140 -2.55 20.92 -24.55
N ARG A 141 -1.24 20.90 -24.81
CA ARG A 141 -0.38 22.10 -24.66
C ARG A 141 -0.68 23.19 -25.68
N LEU A 142 -1.12 22.82 -26.87
CA LEU A 142 -1.51 23.78 -27.92
C LEU A 142 -2.93 24.34 -27.70
N ALA A 143 -3.81 23.60 -27.02
CA ALA A 143 -5.18 24.03 -26.74
C ALA A 143 -5.32 24.98 -25.53
N TYR A 144 -4.29 25.08 -24.68
CA TYR A 144 -4.25 25.97 -23.50
C TYR A 144 -3.25 27.13 -23.69
N ARG A 145 -3.04 27.56 -24.93
CA ARG A 145 -2.23 28.74 -25.27
C ARG A 145 -3.12 29.76 -25.99
#